data_AF-A0A1B6II05-F1
#
_entry.id   AF-A0A1B6II05-F1
#
_cell.length_a   1.000
_cell.length_b   1.000
_cell.length_c   1.000
_cell.angle_alpha   90.00
_cell.angle_beta   90.00
_cell.angle_gamma   90.00
#
_symmetry.space_group_name_H-M   'P 1'
#
loop_
_entity.id
_entity.type
_entity.pdbx_description
1 polymer ?
#
loop_
_entity_poly.entity_id
_entity_poly.type
_entity_poly.pdbx_seq_one_letter_code
_entity_poly.pdbx_strand_id
1 'polypeptide(L)'
;MRYGLTVWGFSSLQNLHRVLLLQKNAIRIMAELGFRDSCRGMFKRLKLQTVANLYIGEVITYAVNKGLVQFLDTHPYNTRNRANYRLPAHHLTAYEKKPSYIGARLFNILPPTLKEQKSNSNFKEALLDWLLDKEFYSVEECLQIRRPSH
;
A
#
# COMPACT_ATOMS: atom_id res chain seq x y z
N MET A 1 7.52 14.77 4.77
CA MET A 1 7.22 14.81 3.33
C MET A 1 5.86 14.15 3.02
N ARG A 2 4.73 14.76 3.40
CA ARG A 2 3.38 14.28 3.05
C ARG A 2 2.68 15.16 2.00
N TYR A 3 3.05 16.43 1.95
CA TYR A 3 2.57 17.35 0.92
C TYR A 3 3.11 16.92 -0.45
N GLY A 4 2.21 16.63 -1.39
CA GLY A 4 2.53 16.26 -2.78
C GLY A 4 2.41 14.77 -3.12
N LEU A 5 2.35 13.85 -2.15
CA LEU A 5 2.26 12.42 -2.49
C LEU A 5 0.94 12.06 -3.19
N THR A 6 -0.17 12.67 -2.77
CA THR A 6 -1.49 12.50 -3.39
C THR A 6 -1.59 13.15 -4.77
N VAL A 7 -0.77 14.19 -5.03
CA VAL A 7 -0.77 14.97 -6.29
C VAL A 7 0.18 14.35 -7.33
N TRP A 8 1.37 13.89 -6.92
CA TRP A 8 2.41 13.38 -7.81
C TRP A 8 2.56 11.85 -7.79
N GLY A 9 2.10 11.16 -6.74
CA GLY A 9 2.11 9.69 -6.68
C GLY A 9 1.20 9.04 -7.72
N PHE A 10 0.22 9.79 -8.23
CA PHE A 10 -0.62 9.41 -9.37
C PHE A 10 0.13 9.52 -10.71
N SER A 11 1.06 10.47 -10.82
CA SER A 11 1.86 10.72 -12.02
C SER A 11 3.09 9.81 -12.02
N SER A 12 2.89 8.60 -12.53
CA SER A 12 3.89 7.60 -12.91
C SER A 12 4.60 6.84 -11.77
N LEU A 13 4.48 5.51 -11.82
CA LEU A 13 5.34 4.53 -11.14
C LEU A 13 6.84 4.87 -11.29
N GLN A 14 7.21 5.53 -12.40
CA GLN A 14 8.56 6.02 -12.66
C GLN A 14 9.01 7.04 -11.61
N ASN A 15 8.15 7.96 -11.18
CA ASN A 15 8.48 8.94 -10.14
C ASN A 15 8.68 8.26 -8.78
N LEU A 16 7.83 7.30 -8.42
CA LEU A 16 8.01 6.49 -7.21
C LEU A 16 9.34 5.73 -7.25
N HIS A 17 9.67 5.13 -8.40
CA HIS A 17 10.94 4.43 -8.58
C HIS A 17 12.14 5.37 -8.42
N ARG A 18 12.11 6.56 -9.03
CA ARG A 18 13.18 7.57 -8.88
C ARG A 18 13.37 8.00 -7.43
N VAL A 19 12.27 8.27 -6.72
CA VAL A 19 12.34 8.64 -5.29
C VAL A 19 12.87 7.47 -4.46
N LEU A 20 12.47 6.23 -4.75
CA LEU A 20 12.99 5.05 -4.07
C LEU A 20 14.50 4.89 -4.28
N LEU A 21 15.01 5.14 -5.49
CA LEU A 21 16.45 5.12 -5.75
C LEU A 21 17.20 6.15 -4.89
N LEU A 22 16.66 7.37 -4.77
CA LEU A 22 17.22 8.40 -3.89
C LEU A 22 17.18 7.98 -2.41
N GLN A 23 16.06 7.40 -1.95
CA GLN A 23 15.96 6.85 -0.59
C GLN A 23 16.99 5.75 -0.35
N LYS A 24 17.17 4.82 -1.30
CA LYS A 24 18.17 3.74 -1.20
C LYS A 24 19.59 4.29 -1.10
N ASN A 25 19.92 5.35 -1.83
CA ASN A 25 21.22 6.01 -1.72
C ASN A 25 21.43 6.60 -0.31
N ALA A 26 20.43 7.27 0.25
CA ALA A 26 20.50 7.79 1.62
C ALA A 26 20.64 6.64 2.65
N ILE A 27 19.85 5.57 2.50
CA ILE A 27 19.93 4.39 3.36
C ILE A 27 21.30 3.72 3.27
N ARG A 28 21.89 3.63 2.07
CA ARG A 28 23.22 3.06 1.86
C ARG A 28 24.29 3.82 2.66
N ILE A 29 24.20 5.15 2.70
CA ILE A 29 25.09 5.99 3.52
C ILE A 29 24.82 5.77 5.02
N MET A 30 23.55 5.83 5.45
CA MET A 30 23.17 5.68 6.87
C MET A 30 23.50 4.31 7.46
N ALA A 31 23.47 3.26 6.63
CA ALA A 31 23.70 1.89 7.03
C ALA A 31 25.11 1.38 6.69
N GLU A 32 26.00 2.26 6.21
CA GLU A 32 27.39 1.95 5.82
C GLU A 32 27.50 0.74 4.88
N LEU A 33 26.56 0.62 3.94
CA LEU A 33 26.48 -0.52 3.04
C LEU A 33 27.43 -0.36 1.84
N GLY A 34 28.24 -1.39 1.56
CA GLY A 34 29.10 -1.45 0.38
C GLY A 34 28.31 -1.53 -0.92
N PHE A 35 28.90 -1.18 -2.07
CA PHE A 35 28.20 -1.01 -3.35
C PHE A 35 27.27 -2.18 -3.76
N ARG A 36 27.67 -3.42 -3.47
CA ARG A 36 26.92 -4.64 -3.81
C ARG A 36 25.90 -5.07 -2.76
N ASP A 37 25.93 -4.47 -1.58
CA ASP A 37 25.04 -4.86 -0.49
C ASP A 37 23.61 -4.44 -0.77
N SER A 38 22.65 -5.29 -0.41
CA SER A 38 21.23 -4.98 -0.57
C SER A 38 20.79 -3.96 0.47
N CYS A 39 20.03 -2.95 0.03
CA CYS A 39 19.35 -2.04 0.97
C CYS A 39 18.10 -2.69 1.61
N ARG A 40 17.67 -3.85 1.13
CA ARG A 40 16.48 -4.54 1.66
C ARG A 40 16.74 -5.03 3.09
N GLY A 41 15.78 -4.86 3.98
CA GLY A 41 15.89 -5.07 5.42
C GLY A 41 16.32 -3.81 6.18
N MET A 42 17.01 -2.86 5.53
CA MET A 42 17.54 -1.68 6.22
C MET A 42 16.45 -0.65 6.52
N PHE A 43 15.44 -0.53 5.65
CA PHE A 43 14.29 0.33 5.90
C PHE A 43 13.57 -0.11 7.18
N LYS A 44 13.34 -1.42 7.33
CA LYS A 44 12.77 -2.01 8.56
C LYS A 44 13.69 -1.79 9.77
N ARG A 45 14.99 -2.06 9.63
CA ARG A 45 15.98 -1.87 10.71
C ARG A 45 16.02 -0.43 11.23
N LEU A 46 15.96 0.55 10.32
CA LEU A 46 15.98 1.98 10.62
C LEU A 46 14.59 2.55 10.96
N LYS A 47 13.54 1.72 10.93
CA LYS A 47 12.13 2.13 11.10
C LYS A 47 11.71 3.24 10.12
N LEU A 48 12.20 3.16 8.88
CA LEU A 48 11.92 4.11 7.80
C LEU A 48 10.99 3.50 6.77
N GLN A 49 9.97 4.26 6.36
CA GLN A 49 9.06 3.85 5.30
C GLN A 49 9.68 4.08 3.92
N THR A 50 9.48 3.12 3.01
CA THR A 50 9.73 3.34 1.59
C THR A 50 8.68 4.30 1.03
N VAL A 51 9.01 5.00 -0.05
CA VAL A 51 8.03 5.85 -0.76
C VAL A 51 6.85 5.03 -1.29
N ALA A 52 7.07 3.77 -1.66
CA ALA A 52 6.02 2.85 -2.08
C ALA A 52 5.05 2.54 -0.93
N ASN A 53 5.55 2.22 0.27
CA ASN A 53 4.72 2.02 1.45
C ASN A 53 3.90 3.27 1.78
N LEU A 54 4.53 4.45 1.74
CA LEU A 54 3.81 5.71 1.99
C LEU A 54 2.69 5.92 0.98
N TYR A 55 2.93 5.64 -0.30
CA TYR A 55 1.91 5.75 -1.34
C TYR A 55 0.77 4.74 -1.12
N ILE A 56 1.09 3.47 -0.86
CA ILE A 56 0.13 2.40 -0.58
C ILE A 56 -0.75 2.77 0.63
N GLY A 57 -0.13 3.22 1.72
CA GLY A 57 -0.85 3.64 2.92
C GLY A 57 -1.80 4.81 2.67
N GLU A 58 -1.38 5.77 1.85
CA GLU A 58 -2.19 6.95 1.52
C GLU A 58 -3.39 6.59 0.65
N VAL A 59 -3.22 5.77 -0.40
CA VAL A 59 -4.35 5.35 -1.27
C VAL A 59 -5.33 4.44 -0.54
N ILE A 60 -4.85 3.58 0.36
CA ILE A 60 -5.71 2.76 1.23
C ILE A 60 -6.52 3.66 2.17
N THR A 61 -5.86 4.60 2.86
CA THR A 61 -6.52 5.54 3.77
C THR A 61 -7.55 6.39 3.03
N TYR A 62 -7.21 6.85 1.82
CA TYR A 62 -8.13 7.57 0.95
C TYR A 62 -9.38 6.74 0.61
N ALA A 63 -9.21 5.47 0.24
CA ALA A 63 -10.33 4.57 -0.06
C ALA A 63 -11.23 4.31 1.15
N VAL A 64 -10.65 4.17 2.35
CA VAL A 64 -11.39 4.02 3.62
C VAL A 64 -12.20 5.27 3.93
N ASN A 65 -11.59 6.45 3.83
CA ASN A 65 -12.26 7.73 4.12
C ASN A 65 -13.35 8.08 3.08
N LYS A 66 -13.21 7.61 1.83
CA LYS A 66 -14.21 7.78 0.77
C LYS A 66 -15.49 6.98 1.01
N GLY A 67 -15.50 5.99 1.93
CA GLY A 67 -16.67 5.19 2.23
C GLY A 67 -17.18 4.37 1.04
N LEU A 68 -16.28 3.72 0.29
CA LEU A 68 -16.67 2.87 -0.85
C LEU A 68 -17.58 1.72 -0.40
N VAL A 69 -18.55 1.35 -1.25
CA VAL A 69 -19.51 0.25 -0.97
C VAL A 69 -18.76 -1.05 -0.71
N GLN A 70 -19.00 -1.63 0.45
CA GLN A 70 -18.38 -2.89 0.90
C GLN A 70 -19.27 -4.08 0.53
N PHE A 71 -18.71 -5.29 0.49
CA PHE A 71 -19.51 -6.52 0.35
C PHE A 71 -20.58 -6.71 1.46
N LEU A 72 -20.50 -5.92 2.54
CA LEU A 72 -21.46 -5.89 3.65
C LEU A 72 -22.91 -5.63 3.21
N ASP A 73 -23.14 -4.91 2.12
CA ASP A 73 -24.48 -4.38 1.80
C ASP A 73 -25.41 -5.37 1.08
N THR A 74 -25.01 -6.61 0.78
CA THR A 74 -25.84 -7.45 -0.12
C THR A 74 -26.06 -8.91 0.28
N HIS A 75 -25.31 -9.51 1.21
CA HIS A 75 -25.58 -10.91 1.60
C HIS A 75 -25.35 -11.23 3.10
N PRO A 76 -26.26 -11.98 3.75
CA PRO A 76 -26.18 -12.30 5.18
C PRO A 76 -25.16 -13.40 5.52
N TYR A 77 -24.56 -14.08 4.54
CA TYR A 77 -23.65 -15.20 4.79
C TYR A 77 -22.22 -14.76 5.11
N ASN A 78 -21.70 -15.23 6.25
CA ASN A 78 -20.34 -14.96 6.72
C ASN A 78 -19.28 -15.70 5.88
N THR A 79 -18.62 -15.01 4.97
CA THR A 79 -17.43 -15.52 4.28
C THR A 79 -16.22 -14.62 4.55
N ARG A 80 -15.01 -15.19 4.51
CA ARG A 80 -13.70 -14.52 4.73
C ARG A 80 -13.47 -13.24 3.90
N ASN A 81 -14.29 -13.00 2.88
CA ASN A 81 -14.24 -11.84 1.99
C ASN A 81 -15.19 -10.69 2.40
N ARG A 82 -15.94 -10.80 3.49
CA ARG A 82 -16.96 -9.82 3.94
C ARG A 82 -16.42 -8.39 4.10
N ALA A 83 -15.17 -8.25 4.55
CA ALA A 83 -14.53 -6.94 4.74
C ALA A 83 -13.92 -6.36 3.44
N ASN A 84 -13.95 -7.07 2.31
CA ASN A 84 -13.36 -6.59 1.07
C ASN A 84 -14.28 -5.57 0.38
N TYR A 85 -13.67 -4.59 -0.30
CA TYR A 85 -14.38 -3.71 -1.22
C TYR A 85 -14.77 -4.48 -2.49
N ARG A 86 -16.01 -4.28 -2.95
CA ARG A 86 -16.46 -4.76 -4.25
C ARG A 86 -15.89 -3.84 -5.32
N LEU A 87 -14.97 -4.37 -6.11
CA LEU A 87 -14.42 -3.64 -7.25
C LEU A 87 -15.42 -3.77 -8.39
N PRO A 88 -16.03 -2.69 -8.89
CA PRO A 88 -16.87 -2.80 -10.07
C PRO A 88 -16.01 -3.26 -11.25
N ALA A 89 -16.53 -4.22 -12.03
CA ALA A 89 -15.90 -4.66 -13.26
C ALA A 89 -16.03 -3.53 -14.30
N HIS A 90 -15.02 -2.68 -14.40
CA HIS A 90 -14.97 -1.64 -15.42
C HIS A 90 -13.78 -1.87 -16.33
N HIS A 91 -14.07 -2.03 -17.62
CA HIS A 91 -13.13 -2.30 -18.71
C HIS A 91 -12.34 -1.05 -19.16
N LEU A 92 -12.46 0.07 -18.44
CA LEU A 92 -11.79 1.33 -18.79
C LEU A 92 -10.56 1.52 -17.91
N THR A 93 -9.38 1.43 -18.52
CA THR A 93 -8.05 1.73 -17.94
C THR A 93 -7.99 3.10 -17.25
N ALA A 94 -8.87 4.03 -17.59
CA ALA A 94 -9.02 5.32 -16.90
C ALA A 94 -9.62 5.19 -15.48
N TYR A 95 -10.45 4.18 -15.22
CA TYR A 95 -11.02 3.90 -13.89
C TYR A 95 -10.03 3.16 -12.98
N GLU A 96 -9.14 2.34 -13.56
CA GLU A 96 -8.06 1.67 -12.81
C GLU A 96 -7.07 2.66 -12.18
N LYS A 97 -6.91 3.84 -12.79
CA LYS A 97 -6.03 4.90 -12.29
C LYS A 97 -6.58 5.62 -11.06
N LYS A 98 -7.88 5.55 -10.75
CA LYS A 98 -8.44 6.32 -9.62
C LYS A 98 -7.83 5.86 -8.28
N PRO A 99 -7.34 6.77 -7.41
CA PRO A 99 -6.81 6.44 -6.09
C PRO A 99 -7.77 5.58 -5.24
N SER A 100 -9.08 5.79 -5.40
CA SER A 100 -10.11 4.98 -4.76
C SER A 100 -10.11 3.52 -5.23
N TYR A 101 -9.90 3.26 -6.53
CA TYR A 101 -9.89 1.91 -7.09
C TYR A 101 -8.64 1.14 -6.67
N ILE A 102 -7.46 1.73 -6.86
CA ILE A 102 -6.20 1.09 -6.44
C ILE A 102 -6.13 0.94 -4.92
N GLY A 103 -6.63 1.93 -4.16
CA GLY A 103 -6.75 1.87 -2.71
C GLY A 103 -7.66 0.74 -2.24
N ALA A 104 -8.83 0.56 -2.86
CA ALA A 104 -9.73 -0.55 -2.58
C ALA A 104 -9.11 -1.91 -2.92
N ARG A 105 -8.39 -2.01 -4.04
CA ARG A 105 -7.65 -3.23 -4.43
C ARG A 105 -6.58 -3.60 -3.41
N LEU A 106 -5.78 -2.63 -2.97
CA LEU A 106 -4.72 -2.83 -1.99
C LEU A 106 -5.30 -3.14 -0.60
N PHE A 107 -6.39 -2.49 -0.20
CA PHE A 107 -7.09 -2.80 1.05
C PHE A 107 -7.53 -4.26 1.11
N ASN A 108 -8.00 -4.83 0.00
CA ASN A 108 -8.41 -6.23 -0.08
C ASN A 108 -7.28 -7.24 0.18
N ILE A 109 -6.01 -6.81 0.11
CA ILE A 109 -4.83 -7.66 0.40
C ILE A 109 -4.50 -7.67 1.89
N LEU A 110 -4.96 -6.67 2.64
CA LEU A 110 -4.65 -6.56 4.06
C LEU A 110 -5.13 -7.79 4.85
N PRO A 111 -4.39 -8.19 5.90
CA PRO A 111 -4.84 -9.22 6.82
C PRO A 111 -6.20 -8.83 7.47
N PRO A 112 -7.05 -9.81 7.80
CA PRO A 112 -8.36 -9.55 8.40
C PRO A 112 -8.30 -8.65 9.65
N THR A 113 -7.29 -8.85 10.49
CA THR A 113 -7.06 -8.07 11.72
C THR A 113 -6.94 -6.58 11.46
N LEU A 114 -6.25 -6.17 10.38
CA LEU A 114 -6.14 -4.76 10.00
C LEU A 114 -7.44 -4.24 9.37
N LYS A 115 -8.16 -5.08 8.63
CA LYS A 115 -9.44 -4.68 8.00
C LYS A 115 -10.52 -4.39 9.04
N GLU A 116 -10.53 -5.14 10.14
CA GLU A 116 -11.47 -4.93 11.26
C GLU A 116 -11.21 -3.60 11.97
N GLN A 117 -9.96 -3.12 11.97
CA GLN A 117 -9.57 -1.86 12.60
C GLN A 117 -9.89 -0.61 11.76
N LYS A 118 -10.54 -0.72 10.59
CA LYS A 118 -10.77 0.41 9.67
C LYS A 118 -11.42 1.65 10.30
N SER A 119 -12.24 1.47 11.33
CA SER A 119 -12.96 2.54 12.05
C SER A 119 -12.20 3.09 13.26
N ASN A 120 -11.04 2.51 13.57
CA ASN A 120 -10.18 2.93 14.67
C ASN A 120 -9.28 4.09 14.22
N SER A 121 -9.11 5.11 15.07
CA SER A 121 -8.15 6.20 14.84
C SER A 121 -6.73 5.69 14.57
N ASN A 122 -6.39 4.52 15.11
CA ASN A 122 -5.05 3.92 15.02
C ASN A 122 -4.86 3.07 13.75
N PHE A 123 -5.87 2.99 12.87
CA PHE A 123 -5.78 2.21 11.63
C PHE A 123 -4.58 2.61 10.76
N LYS A 124 -4.34 3.93 10.62
CA LYS A 124 -3.24 4.44 9.78
C LYS A 124 -1.87 4.03 10.34
N GLU A 125 -1.72 4.01 11.66
CA GLU A 125 -0.49 3.59 12.33
C GLU A 125 -0.28 2.09 12.16
N ALA A 126 -1.28 1.28 12.48
CA ALA A 126 -1.22 -0.18 12.30
C ALA A 126 -0.97 -0.60 10.84
N LEU A 127 -1.55 0.14 9.88
CA LEU A 127 -1.30 -0.04 8.45
C LEU A 127 0.16 0.27 8.11
N LEU A 128 0.70 1.38 8.58
CA LEU A 128 2.10 1.74 8.34
C LEU A 128 3.06 0.74 8.97
N ASP A 129 2.77 0.23 10.16
CA ASP A 129 3.59 -0.80 10.80
C ASP A 129 3.60 -2.11 9.99
N TRP A 130 2.45 -2.53 9.49
CA TRP A 130 2.37 -3.69 8.60
C TRP A 130 3.11 -3.48 7.29
N LEU A 131 3.00 -2.29 6.70
CA LEU A 131 3.74 -1.93 5.49
C LEU A 131 5.26 -1.92 5.75
N LEU A 132 5.69 -1.41 6.91
CA LEU A 132 7.10 -1.41 7.33
C LEU A 132 7.64 -2.83 7.49
N ASP A 133 6.85 -3.74 8.06
CA ASP A 133 7.22 -5.15 8.21
C ASP A 133 7.45 -5.83 6.85
N LYS A 134 6.61 -5.52 5.86
CA LYS A 134 6.68 -6.10 4.51
C LYS A 134 7.71 -5.44 3.60
N GLU A 135 8.01 -4.16 3.84
CA GLU A 135 9.03 -3.39 3.12
C GLU A 135 8.84 -3.38 1.60
N PHE A 136 7.67 -2.95 1.12
CA PHE A 136 7.41 -2.91 -0.32
C PHE A 136 8.24 -1.84 -1.01
N TYR A 137 8.80 -2.18 -2.16
CA TYR A 137 9.52 -1.27 -3.05
C TYR A 137 8.62 -0.83 -4.22
N SER A 138 7.50 -1.51 -4.45
CA SER A 138 6.51 -1.08 -5.44
C SER A 138 5.09 -1.50 -5.08
N VAL A 139 4.11 -0.94 -5.80
CA VAL A 139 2.69 -1.30 -5.67
C VAL A 139 2.46 -2.74 -6.16
N GLU A 140 3.14 -3.13 -7.23
CA GLU A 140 3.06 -4.46 -7.83
C GLU A 140 3.51 -5.55 -6.85
N GLU A 141 4.58 -5.30 -6.10
CA GLU A 141 5.07 -6.20 -5.06
C GLU A 141 3.98 -6.45 -4.00
N CYS A 142 3.30 -5.38 -3.56
CA CYS A 142 2.18 -5.51 -2.64
C CYS A 142 1.01 -6.29 -3.26
N LEU A 143 0.72 -6.07 -4.54
CA LEU A 143 -0.36 -6.77 -5.26
C LEU A 143 -0.08 -8.27 -5.46
N GLN A 144 1.18 -8.68 -5.49
CA GLN A 144 1.61 -10.06 -5.75
C GLN A 144 1.56 -10.97 -4.53
N ILE A 145 1.48 -10.45 -3.30
CA ILE A 145 1.46 -11.25 -2.06
C ILE A 145 0.39 -12.36 -2.07
N ARG A 146 -0.73 -12.14 -2.77
CA ARG A 146 -1.85 -13.08 -2.80
C ARG A 146 -1.67 -14.23 -3.81
N ARG A 147 -0.64 -14.23 -4.65
CA ARG A 147 -0.37 -15.37 -5.55
C ARG A 147 0.34 -16.45 -4.73
N PRO A 148 -0.30 -17.58 -4.39
CA PRO A 148 0.45 -18.73 -3.92
C PRO A 148 1.47 -19.07 -5.00
N SER A 149 2.74 -19.20 -4.60
CA SER A 149 3.78 -19.78 -5.44
C SER A 149 3.26 -21.12 -5.94
N HIS A 150 3.12 -21.26 -7.26
CA HIS A 150 2.90 -22.55 -7.89
C HIS A 150 4.16 -23.41 -7.78
#